data_AF-X0YB53-F1
#
_entry.id   AF-X0YB53-F1
#
_cell.length_a   1.000
_cell.length_b   1.000
_cell.length_c   1.000
_cell.angle_alpha   90.00
_cell.angle_beta   90.00
_cell.angle_gamma   90.00
#
_symmetry.space_group_name_H-M   'P 1'
#
loop_
_entity.id
_entity.type
_entity.pdbx_description
1 polymer ?
#
loop_
_entity_poly.entity_id
_entity_poly.type
_entity_poly.pdbx_seq_one_letter_code
_entity_poly.pdbx_strand_id
1 'polypeptide(L)'
;PEGRVEKVAPDMTMDVLSALNLDRDDLMDRPIQNATTSRTKTLVPLVSTKSLQSIRPDSEKIKPICNTLGSTGLYPYIILDLSEPKFEARQFPKDSGYTEDPATGIAASALAYGLRDNGLTAAYSDKNNRGLTVFQGRSMGNFSKIKIE
;
A
#
# COMPACT_ATOMS: atom_id res chain seq x y z
N PRO A 1 -17.19 2.17 -11.24
CA PRO A 1 -17.36 1.11 -10.23
C PRO A 1 -17.18 1.71 -8.83
N GLU A 2 -18.05 1.36 -7.89
CA GLU A 2 -17.81 1.65 -6.47
C GLU A 2 -16.53 0.90 -6.05
N GLY A 3 -15.68 1.55 -5.25
CA GLY A 3 -14.49 0.89 -4.73
C GLY A 3 -14.87 -0.26 -3.80
N ARG A 4 -13.92 -1.15 -3.49
CA ARG A 4 -14.13 -2.27 -2.57
C ARG A 4 -12.88 -2.50 -1.72
N VAL A 5 -13.09 -2.84 -0.45
CA VAL A 5 -12.03 -3.34 0.44
C VAL A 5 -12.36 -4.76 0.87
N GLU A 6 -11.35 -5.62 0.84
CA GLU A 6 -11.47 -7.02 1.25
C GLU A 6 -10.27 -7.40 2.11
N LYS A 7 -10.53 -7.99 3.28
CA LYS A 7 -9.45 -8.54 4.09
C LYS A 7 -8.79 -9.69 3.34
N VAL A 8 -7.46 -9.70 3.35
CA VAL A 8 -6.71 -10.86 2.87
C VAL A 8 -6.83 -11.98 3.91
N ALA A 9 -6.95 -13.22 3.44
CA ALA A 9 -7.07 -14.37 4.33
C ALA A 9 -5.81 -14.52 5.22
N PRO A 10 -5.95 -15.01 6.47
CA PRO A 10 -4.83 -15.06 7.42
C PRO A 10 -3.63 -15.89 6.95
N ASP A 11 -3.87 -16.94 6.18
CA ASP A 11 -2.86 -17.79 5.54
C ASP A 11 -2.02 -16.99 4.52
N MET A 12 -2.67 -16.19 3.69
CA MET A 12 -2.02 -15.33 2.70
C MET A 12 -1.16 -14.21 3.30
N THR A 13 -1.34 -13.89 4.59
CA THR A 13 -0.52 -12.87 5.27
C THR A 13 0.96 -13.28 5.28
N MET A 14 1.26 -14.55 5.58
CA MET A 14 2.65 -15.02 5.61
C MET A 14 3.27 -15.05 4.21
N ASP A 15 2.49 -15.38 3.18
CA ASP A 15 2.96 -15.34 1.81
C ASP A 15 3.35 -13.92 1.40
N VAL A 16 2.49 -12.93 1.68
CA VAL A 16 2.78 -11.51 1.39
C VAL A 16 4.04 -11.04 2.11
N LEU A 17 4.20 -11.36 3.40
CA LEU A 17 5.41 -11.04 4.16
C LEU A 17 6.66 -11.69 3.56
N SER A 18 6.56 -12.96 3.16
CA SER A 18 7.66 -13.68 2.51
C SER A 18 8.07 -13.08 1.16
N ALA A 19 7.13 -12.47 0.43
CA ALA A 19 7.41 -11.79 -0.85
C ALA A 19 8.14 -10.45 -0.65
N LEU A 20 7.97 -9.84 0.53
CA LEU A 20 8.56 -8.56 0.88
C LEU A 20 9.81 -8.71 1.76
N ASN A 21 10.16 -9.94 2.15
CA ASN A 21 11.18 -10.24 3.15
C ASN A 21 10.98 -9.43 4.44
N LEU A 22 9.76 -9.52 4.98
CA LEU A 22 9.32 -8.88 6.23
C LEU A 22 8.88 -9.93 7.25
N ASP A 23 8.93 -9.54 8.52
CA ASP A 23 8.40 -10.34 9.63
C ASP A 23 7.06 -9.81 10.13
N ARG A 24 6.37 -10.57 10.99
CA ARG A 24 5.09 -10.11 11.57
C ARG A 24 5.25 -8.84 12.40
N ASP A 25 6.39 -8.66 13.05
CA ASP A 25 6.68 -7.49 13.89
C ASP A 25 6.86 -6.20 13.06
N ASP A 26 7.02 -6.31 11.74
CA ASP A 26 7.02 -5.17 10.84
C ASP A 26 5.61 -4.64 10.55
N LEU A 27 4.56 -5.41 10.80
CA LEU A 27 3.18 -5.03 10.53
C LEU A 27 2.60 -4.16 11.66
N MET A 28 1.84 -3.13 11.30
CA MET A 28 0.94 -2.51 12.28
C MET A 28 -0.10 -3.52 12.76
N ASP A 29 -0.75 -3.24 13.89
CA ASP A 29 -1.94 -3.96 14.36
C ASP A 29 -3.17 -3.64 13.49
N ARG A 30 -3.08 -3.98 12.20
CA ARG A 30 -4.06 -3.75 11.14
C ARG A 30 -3.94 -4.87 10.09
N PRO A 31 -5.05 -5.34 9.52
CA PRO A 31 -5.01 -6.41 8.54
C PRO A 31 -4.38 -5.94 7.22
N ILE A 32 -3.68 -6.86 6.55
CA ILE A 32 -3.42 -6.74 5.11
C ILE A 32 -4.76 -6.86 4.39
N GLN A 33 -4.97 -5.99 3.41
CA GLN A 33 -6.25 -5.91 2.70
C GLN A 33 -6.04 -5.58 1.22
N ASN A 34 -6.92 -6.10 0.39
CA ASN A 34 -7.05 -5.63 -0.98
C ASN A 34 -7.95 -4.40 -1.00
N ALA A 35 -7.52 -3.36 -1.71
CA ALA A 35 -8.34 -2.21 -2.03
C ALA A 35 -8.42 -2.05 -3.54
N THR A 36 -9.63 -1.88 -4.05
CA THR A 36 -9.92 -1.82 -5.48
C THR A 36 -10.55 -0.49 -5.83
N THR A 37 -9.91 0.24 -6.73
CA THR A 37 -10.49 1.39 -7.43
C THR A 37 -10.65 1.03 -8.92
N SER A 38 -9.67 1.37 -9.76
CA SER A 38 -9.57 0.89 -11.14
C SER A 38 -8.79 -0.43 -11.24
N ARG A 39 -7.85 -0.67 -10.32
CA ARG A 39 -7.10 -1.92 -10.18
C ARG A 39 -6.94 -2.23 -8.70
N THR A 40 -6.99 -3.52 -8.36
CA THR A 40 -6.74 -3.99 -7.00
C THR A 40 -5.27 -3.80 -6.63
N LYS A 41 -5.03 -3.29 -5.42
CA LYS A 41 -3.72 -3.31 -4.75
C LYS A 41 -3.85 -3.95 -3.38
N THR A 42 -2.82 -4.71 -3.01
CA THR A 42 -2.74 -5.31 -1.67
C THR A 42 -2.00 -4.34 -0.78
N LEU A 43 -2.72 -3.71 0.14
CA LEU A 43 -2.21 -2.73 1.10
C LEU A 43 -1.58 -3.45 2.28
N VAL A 44 -0.31 -3.16 2.56
CA VAL A 44 0.45 -3.79 3.65
C VAL A 44 0.86 -2.73 4.69
N PRO A 45 0.17 -2.63 5.83
CA PRO A 45 0.46 -1.58 6.82
C PRO A 45 1.70 -1.93 7.65
N LEU A 46 2.73 -1.09 7.60
CA LEU A 46 4.00 -1.28 8.33
C LEU A 46 4.18 -0.32 9.51
N VAL A 47 4.86 -0.76 10.57
CA VAL A 47 5.05 0.04 11.80
C VAL A 47 6.00 1.22 11.66
N SER A 48 6.95 1.16 10.72
CA SER A 48 8.05 2.13 10.71
C SER A 48 8.61 2.41 9.33
N THR A 49 9.17 3.61 9.16
CA THR A 49 10.00 3.97 8.00
C THR A 49 11.15 3.00 7.80
N LYS A 50 11.75 2.49 8.89
CA LYS A 50 12.83 1.50 8.81
C LYS A 50 12.35 0.24 8.08
N SER A 51 11.23 -0.34 8.50
CA SER A 51 10.63 -1.54 7.88
C SER A 51 10.28 -1.30 6.41
N LEU A 52 9.73 -0.13 6.06
CA LEU A 52 9.40 0.20 4.66
C LEU A 52 10.66 0.31 3.77
N GLN A 53 11.71 0.97 4.24
CA GLN A 53 12.94 1.17 3.45
C GLN A 53 13.81 -0.09 3.40
N SER A 54 13.71 -0.99 4.38
CA SER A 54 14.47 -2.24 4.40
C SER A 54 13.91 -3.30 3.44
N ILE A 55 12.67 -3.16 2.94
CA ILE A 55 12.07 -4.13 2.01
C ILE A 55 13.01 -4.43 0.84
N ARG A 56 13.25 -5.73 0.63
CA ARG A 56 13.91 -6.30 -0.53
C ARG A 56 12.92 -7.30 -1.13
N PRO A 57 12.15 -6.95 -2.16
CA PRO A 57 11.12 -7.83 -2.68
C PRO A 57 11.74 -9.06 -3.34
N ASP A 58 11.14 -10.23 -3.12
CA ASP A 58 11.40 -11.45 -3.87
C ASP A 58 10.56 -11.43 -5.15
N SER A 59 11.17 -11.02 -6.26
CA SER A 59 10.46 -10.85 -7.54
C SER A 59 9.84 -12.14 -8.07
N GLU A 60 10.36 -13.31 -7.68
CA GLU A 60 9.80 -14.60 -8.09
C GLU A 60 8.48 -14.89 -7.38
N LYS A 61 8.31 -14.39 -6.15
CA LYS A 61 7.09 -14.58 -5.33
C LYS A 61 6.01 -13.54 -5.59
N ILE A 62 6.37 -12.31 -5.97
CA ILE A 62 5.40 -11.21 -6.16
C ILE A 62 4.29 -11.61 -7.13
N LYS A 63 4.63 -12.16 -8.30
CA LYS A 63 3.65 -12.48 -9.34
C LYS A 63 2.66 -13.60 -8.95
N PRO A 64 3.11 -14.77 -8.46
CA PRO A 64 2.22 -15.82 -7.96
C PRO A 64 1.28 -15.35 -6.83
N ILE A 65 1.81 -14.60 -5.86
CA ILE A 65 1.02 -14.09 -4.73
C ILE A 65 -0.02 -13.08 -5.22
N CYS A 66 0.37 -12.14 -6.07
CA CYS A 66 -0.56 -11.19 -6.65
C CYS A 66 -1.65 -11.87 -7.49
N ASN A 67 -1.34 -12.94 -8.23
CA ASN A 67 -2.34 -13.73 -8.95
C ASN A 67 -3.36 -14.36 -7.98
N THR A 68 -2.88 -14.96 -6.89
CA THR A 68 -3.73 -15.58 -5.85
C THR A 68 -4.63 -14.54 -5.19
N LEU A 69 -4.10 -13.34 -4.91
CA LEU A 69 -4.83 -12.24 -4.30
C LEU A 69 -5.75 -11.48 -5.27
N GLY A 70 -5.71 -11.76 -6.58
CA GLY A 70 -6.37 -10.91 -7.57
C GLY A 70 -5.85 -9.46 -7.59
N SER A 71 -4.61 -9.25 -7.15
CA SER A 71 -3.96 -7.96 -6.98
C SER A 71 -3.05 -7.62 -8.15
N THR A 72 -2.87 -6.34 -8.45
CA THR A 72 -1.93 -5.87 -9.48
C THR A 72 -0.61 -5.38 -8.90
N GLY A 73 -0.41 -5.51 -7.60
CA GLY A 73 0.84 -5.18 -6.93
C GLY A 73 0.70 -5.12 -5.41
N LEU A 74 1.80 -5.35 -4.71
CA LEU A 74 1.90 -5.17 -3.27
C LEU A 74 2.28 -3.71 -2.98
N TYR A 75 1.54 -3.09 -2.07
CA TYR A 75 1.66 -1.68 -1.73
C TYR A 75 1.86 -1.50 -0.22
N PRO A 76 3.06 -1.80 0.29
CA PRO A 76 3.40 -1.50 1.68
C PRO A 76 3.45 -0.01 1.93
N TYR A 77 2.91 0.41 3.07
CA TYR A 77 2.81 1.80 3.46
C TYR A 77 2.99 2.00 4.96
N ILE A 78 3.37 3.22 5.32
CA ILE A 78 3.41 3.72 6.68
C ILE A 78 2.57 4.98 6.81
N ILE A 79 2.18 5.29 8.04
CA ILE A 79 1.54 6.54 8.41
C ILE A 79 2.66 7.49 8.88
N LEU A 80 2.82 8.63 8.21
CA LEU A 80 3.76 9.66 8.66
C LEU A 80 3.08 10.65 9.62
N ASP A 81 1.84 11.04 9.29
CA ASP A 81 1.05 12.00 10.05
C ASP A 81 -0.44 11.79 9.72
N LEU A 82 -1.29 11.74 10.74
CA LEU A 82 -2.76 11.66 10.59
C LEU A 82 -3.43 13.02 10.76
N SER A 83 -2.78 13.99 11.42
CA SER A 83 -3.29 15.37 11.51
C SER A 83 -3.22 16.05 10.15
N GLU A 84 -2.19 15.72 9.37
CA GLU A 84 -2.07 16.00 7.95
C GLU A 84 -1.88 14.66 7.22
N PRO A 85 -2.85 14.15 6.43
CA PRO A 85 -2.89 12.79 5.87
C PRO A 85 -1.67 12.51 5.01
N LYS A 86 -0.58 12.09 5.63
CA LYS A 86 0.69 11.87 4.97
C LYS A 86 1.07 10.42 5.20
N PHE A 87 1.32 9.76 4.10
CA PHE A 87 1.71 8.36 4.06
C PHE A 87 2.95 8.26 3.21
N GLU A 88 3.79 7.28 3.50
CA GLU A 88 4.87 6.88 2.60
C GLU A 88 4.63 5.44 2.19
N ALA A 89 4.82 5.14 0.91
CA ALA A 89 4.57 3.83 0.35
C ALA A 89 5.65 3.43 -0.65
N ARG A 90 5.71 2.14 -0.94
CA ARG A 90 6.48 1.57 -2.04
C ARG A 90 5.55 0.71 -2.88
N GLN A 91 5.82 0.60 -4.18
CA GLN A 91 5.01 -0.21 -5.09
C GLN A 91 5.85 -1.32 -5.68
N PHE A 92 5.39 -2.56 -5.50
CA PHE A 92 5.94 -3.74 -6.14
C PHE A 92 4.89 -4.33 -7.10
N PRO A 93 4.96 -3.99 -8.40
CA PRO A 93 3.95 -4.41 -9.38
C PRO A 93 3.99 -5.91 -9.65
N LYS A 94 2.83 -6.48 -9.98
CA LYS A 94 2.73 -7.88 -10.40
C LYS A 94 3.51 -8.19 -11.68
N ASP A 95 3.39 -7.32 -12.68
CA ASP A 95 3.94 -7.52 -14.02
C ASP A 95 3.99 -6.17 -14.76
N SER A 96 5.14 -5.48 -14.70
CA SER A 96 5.33 -4.15 -15.30
C SER A 96 6.70 -3.95 -15.97
N GLY A 97 7.54 -4.99 -16.04
CA GLY A 97 8.90 -4.90 -16.58
C GLY A 97 9.93 -4.28 -15.63
N TYR A 98 9.54 -3.91 -14.40
CA TYR A 98 10.41 -3.42 -13.34
C TYR A 98 9.94 -3.94 -11.98
N THR A 99 10.87 -4.04 -11.01
CA THR A 99 10.58 -4.59 -9.68
C THR A 99 9.89 -3.58 -8.76
N GLU A 100 10.15 -2.29 -8.92
CA GLU A 100 9.59 -1.21 -8.11
C GLU A 100 9.24 0.01 -8.97
N ASP A 101 8.11 0.65 -8.67
CA ASP A 101 7.65 1.89 -9.34
C ASP A 101 7.98 3.12 -8.47
N PRO A 102 8.60 4.20 -9.00
CA PRO A 102 8.85 5.41 -8.20
C PRO A 102 7.59 6.20 -7.85
N ALA A 103 6.51 6.11 -8.63
CA ALA A 103 5.25 6.80 -8.35
C ALA A 103 4.05 6.13 -9.02
N THR A 104 3.08 5.65 -8.24
CA THR A 104 1.91 4.94 -8.79
C THR A 104 0.59 5.56 -8.35
N GLY A 105 0.02 6.45 -9.16
CA GLY A 105 -1.25 7.14 -8.86
C GLY A 105 -2.40 6.17 -8.52
N ILE A 106 -2.58 5.11 -9.32
CA ILE A 106 -3.63 4.10 -9.07
C ILE A 106 -3.46 3.41 -7.71
N ALA A 107 -2.23 3.18 -7.25
CA ALA A 107 -2.00 2.56 -5.96
C ALA A 107 -2.20 3.52 -4.79
N ALA A 108 -1.78 4.78 -4.95
CA ALA A 108 -2.09 5.83 -4.00
C ALA A 108 -3.61 6.04 -3.85
N SER A 109 -4.37 5.97 -4.96
CA SER A 109 -5.84 6.00 -4.93
C SER A 109 -6.43 4.78 -4.19
N ALA A 110 -5.92 3.57 -4.44
CA ALA A 110 -6.35 2.37 -3.72
C ALA A 110 -6.07 2.47 -2.22
N LEU A 111 -4.89 2.98 -1.83
CA LEU A 111 -4.54 3.26 -0.44
C LEU A 111 -5.52 4.25 0.19
N ALA A 112 -5.77 5.39 -0.47
CA ALA A 112 -6.71 6.39 0.03
C ALA A 112 -8.12 5.81 0.26
N TYR A 113 -8.61 4.99 -0.66
CA TYR A 113 -9.88 4.29 -0.50
C TYR A 113 -9.86 3.31 0.68
N GLY A 114 -8.83 2.46 0.78
CA GLY A 114 -8.68 1.50 1.86
C GLY A 114 -8.55 2.13 3.25
N LEU A 115 -7.96 3.32 3.34
CA LEU A 115 -7.88 4.09 4.58
C LEU A 115 -9.24 4.70 4.97
N ARG A 116 -10.03 5.14 3.99
CA ARG A 116 -11.38 5.71 4.19
C ARG A 116 -12.33 4.64 4.73
N ASP A 117 -12.32 3.46 4.12
CA ASP A 117 -13.10 2.31 4.57
C ASP A 117 -12.77 1.89 6.01
N ASN A 118 -11.49 1.94 6.38
CA ASN A 118 -11.01 1.62 7.73
C ASN A 118 -11.29 2.71 8.78
N GLY A 119 -11.97 3.82 8.43
CA GLY A 119 -12.25 4.94 9.34
C GLY A 119 -11.01 5.75 9.76
N LEU A 120 -9.82 5.42 9.25
CA LEU A 120 -8.57 6.15 9.51
C LEU A 120 -8.59 7.56 8.95
N THR A 121 -9.43 7.76 7.94
CA THR A 121 -9.54 9.00 7.19
C THR A 121 -11.00 9.49 7.17
N ALA A 122 -11.79 9.15 8.20
CA ALA A 122 -13.15 9.69 8.35
C ALA A 122 -13.17 11.24 8.52
N ALA A 123 -12.10 11.83 9.05
CA ALA A 123 -11.96 13.29 9.14
C ALA A 123 -11.75 14.00 7.78
N TYR A 124 -11.53 13.27 6.68
CA TYR A 124 -11.38 13.86 5.34
C TYR A 124 -12.70 13.99 4.58
N SER A 125 -13.77 13.32 5.05
CA SER A 125 -15.10 13.47 4.46
C SER A 125 -15.86 14.69 4.99
N ASP A 126 -15.34 15.39 6.01
CA ASP A 126 -16.02 16.54 6.62
C ASP A 126 -15.52 17.88 6.04
N LYS A 127 -16.33 18.47 5.15
CA LYS A 127 -16.44 19.89 4.76
C LYS A 127 -15.21 20.65 4.22
N ASN A 128 -13.98 20.20 4.40
CA ASN A 128 -12.76 20.96 4.09
C ASN A 128 -11.94 20.42 2.89
N ASN A 129 -12.41 19.37 2.21
CA ASN A 129 -11.75 18.78 1.03
C ASN A 129 -10.23 18.57 1.21
N ARG A 130 -9.81 18.13 2.39
CA ARG A 130 -8.39 17.93 2.68
C ARG A 130 -7.93 16.65 1.98
N GLY A 131 -7.30 16.81 0.83
CA GLY A 131 -6.70 15.70 0.09
C GLY A 131 -5.63 14.96 0.90
N LEU A 132 -5.44 13.69 0.60
CA LEU A 132 -4.41 12.83 1.16
C LEU A 132 -3.12 12.94 0.35
N THR A 133 -1.97 12.90 1.02
CA THR A 133 -0.66 12.89 0.39
C THR A 133 0.02 11.53 0.57
N VAL A 134 0.44 10.91 -0.53
CA VAL A 134 1.33 9.73 -0.52
C VAL A 134 2.68 10.12 -1.07
N PHE A 135 3.73 9.81 -0.33
CA PHE A 135 5.10 9.86 -0.79
C PHE A 135 5.55 8.48 -1.29
N GLN A 136 6.32 8.43 -2.38
CA GLN A 136 6.79 7.17 -2.98
C GLN A 136 8.18 7.36 -3.61
N GLY A 137 8.95 6.27 -3.76
CA GLY A 137 10.19 6.28 -4.52
C GLY A 137 11.45 6.75 -3.78
N ARG A 138 11.39 6.92 -2.43
CA ARG A 138 12.55 7.32 -1.62
C ARG A 138 13.73 6.35 -1.77
N SER A 139 13.47 5.06 -1.63
CA SER A 139 14.42 3.95 -1.83
C SER A 139 15.08 3.96 -3.20
N MET A 140 14.41 4.51 -4.20
CA MET A 140 14.87 4.59 -5.59
C MET A 140 15.57 5.90 -5.94
N GLY A 141 15.75 6.81 -4.97
CA GLY A 141 16.29 8.16 -5.22
C GLY A 141 15.35 9.09 -6.01
N ASN A 142 14.09 8.68 -6.21
CA ASN A 142 13.10 9.40 -7.02
C ASN A 142 11.86 9.74 -6.17
N PHE A 143 12.08 10.58 -5.16
CA PHE A 143 11.07 10.87 -4.15
C PHE A 143 9.93 11.73 -4.71
N SER A 144 8.79 11.08 -4.92
CA SER A 144 7.61 11.64 -5.54
C SER A 144 6.53 11.94 -4.50
N LYS A 145 5.74 12.99 -4.76
CA LYS A 145 4.57 13.37 -3.96
C LYS A 145 3.30 13.23 -4.80
N ILE A 146 2.39 12.38 -4.36
CA ILE A 146 1.09 12.13 -5.00
C ILE A 146 0.01 12.73 -4.09
N LYS A 147 -0.82 13.63 -4.63
CA LYS A 147 -2.00 14.15 -3.94
C LYS A 147 -3.25 13.45 -4.44
N ILE A 148 -4.09 12.98 -3.52
CA ILE A 148 -5.38 12.36 -3.78
C ILE A 148 -6.45 13.27 -3.19
N GLU A 149 -7.38 13.73 -4.03
CA GLU A 149 -8.52 14.57 -3.63
C GLU A 149 -9.78 13.69 -3.57
#